data_AF-A0A7T9I2E3-F1
#
_entry.id   AF-A0A7T9I2E3-F1
#
_cell.length_a   1.000
_cell.length_b   1.000
_cell.length_c   1.000
_cell.angle_alpha   90.00
_cell.angle_beta   90.00
_cell.angle_gamma   90.00
#
_symmetry.space_group_name_H-M   'P 1'
#
loop_
_entity.id
_entity.type
_entity.pdbx_description
1 polymer ?
#
loop_
_entity_poly.entity_id
_entity_poly.type
_entity_poly.pdbx_seq_one_letter_code
_entity_poly.pdbx_strand_id
1 'polypeptide(L)' 'MNKKLNDMRQMSVTEMNVKMAQLKNDLAKEQSVKATNTRPENPGKARLLRRQIARILTFKRQKETKGEVSP' A
#
# COMPACT_ATOMS: atom_id res chain seq x y z
N MET A 1 -5.00 5.43 -10.19
CA MET A 1 -3.60 5.60 -10.66
C MET A 1 -2.72 4.44 -10.21
N ASN A 2 -2.20 3.63 -11.13
CA ASN A 2 -1.05 2.75 -10.87
C ASN A 2 0.21 3.65 -10.85
N LYS A 3 0.71 4.04 -9.68
CA LYS A 3 2.08 4.59 -9.60
C LYS A 3 3.04 3.55 -10.19
N LYS A 4 3.94 3.99 -11.08
CA LYS A 4 4.86 3.09 -11.77
C LYS A 4 5.73 2.39 -10.72
N LEU A 5 6.08 1.13 -10.95
CA LEU A 5 6.89 0.35 -10.00
C LEU A 5 8.21 1.07 -9.64
N ASN A 6 8.77 1.83 -10.59
CA ASN A 6 10.00 2.59 -10.41
C ASN A 6 9.84 3.68 -9.34
N ASP A 7 8.73 4.42 -9.36
CA ASP A 7 8.44 5.43 -8.35
C ASP A 7 8.41 4.81 -6.95
N MET A 8 7.91 3.58 -6.82
CA MET A 8 7.87 2.90 -5.52
C MET A 8 9.25 2.46 -5.02
N ARG A 9 10.17 2.09 -5.93
CA ARG A 9 11.55 1.71 -5.56
C ARG A 9 12.36 2.90 -5.06
N GLN A 10 12.12 4.07 -5.64
CA GLN A 10 12.83 5.31 -5.29
C GLN A 10 12.41 5.89 -3.93
N MET A 11 11.20 5.57 -3.43
CA MET A 11 10.74 6.07 -2.14
C MET A 11 11.64 5.62 -0.99
N SER A 12 11.90 6.48 -0.02
CA SER A 12 12.61 6.10 1.21
C SER A 12 11.75 5.16 2.09
N VAL A 13 12.38 4.49 3.08
CA VAL A 13 11.64 3.61 4.01
C VAL A 13 10.60 4.40 4.82
N THR A 14 10.90 5.65 5.18
CA THR A 14 9.98 6.53 5.89
C THR A 14 8.77 6.88 5.02
N GLU A 15 8.99 7.26 3.76
CA GLU A 15 7.92 7.52 2.79
C GLU A 15 7.06 6.28 2.52
N MET A 16 7.70 5.11 2.43
CA MET A 16 7.00 3.82 2.32
C MET A 16 6.09 3.57 3.52
N ASN A 17 6.55 3.85 4.74
CA ASN A 17 5.74 3.69 5.96
C ASN A 17 4.55 4.66 5.97
N VAL A 18 4.77 5.95 5.67
CA VAL A 18 3.69 6.96 5.61
C VAL A 18 2.63 6.55 4.59
N LYS A 19 3.07 6.15 3.39
CA LYS A 19 2.17 5.72 2.32
C LYS A 19 1.45 4.43 2.65
N MET A 20 2.09 3.50 3.36
CA MET A 20 1.44 2.29 3.85
C MET A 20 0.32 2.62 4.84
N ALA A 21 0.53 3.57 5.75
CA ALA A 21 -0.50 4.02 6.69
C ALA A 21 -1.71 4.62 5.95
N GLN A 22 -1.46 5.46 4.93
CA GLN A 22 -2.52 6.01 4.07
C GLN A 22 -3.32 4.90 3.35
N LEU A 23 -2.63 3.94 2.73
CA LEU A 23 -3.29 2.83 2.02
C LEU A 23 -4.09 1.92 2.96
N LYS A 24 -3.63 1.72 4.20
CA LYS A 24 -4.38 0.98 5.23
C LYS A 24 -5.64 1.72 5.65
N ASN A 25 -5.56 3.05 5.83
CA ASN A 25 -6.72 3.88 6.14
C ASN A 25 -7.76 3.85 5.01
N ASP A 26 -7.31 3.93 3.75
CA ASP A 26 -8.21 3.83 2.60
C ASP A 26 -8.85 2.44 2.51
N LEU A 27 -8.09 1.38 2.79
CA LEU A 27 -8.64 0.02 2.80
C LEU A 27 -9.68 -0.16 3.91
N ALA A 28 -9.44 0.42 5.09
CA ALA A 28 -10.40 0.39 6.20
C ALA A 28 -11.71 1.09 5.82
N LYS A 29 -11.65 2.27 5.19
CA LYS A 29 -12.85 2.97 4.69
C LYS A 29 -13.64 2.11 3.69
N GLU A 30 -12.96 1.50 2.73
CA GLU A 30 -13.60 0.59 1.76
C GLU A 30 -14.24 -0.64 2.43
N GLN A 31 -13.59 -1.18 3.47
CA GLN A 31 -14.13 -2.28 4.25
C GLN A 31 -15.37 -1.87 5.05
N SER A 32 -15.39 -0.66 5.63
CA SER A 32 -16.56 -0.13 6.32
C SER A 32 -17.76 0.01 5.38
N VAL A 33 -17.56 0.57 4.17
CA VAL A 33 -18.62 0.67 3.14
C VAL A 33 -19.16 -0.71 2.77
N LYS A 34 -18.25 -1.69 2.59
CA LYS A 34 -18.63 -3.07 2.29
C LYS A 34 -19.42 -3.72 3.45
N ALA A 35 -19.05 -3.44 4.69
CA ALA A 35 -19.69 -3.99 5.89
C ALA A 35 -21.14 -3.50 6.05
N THR A 36 -21.43 -2.26 5.63
CA THR A 36 -22.79 -1.67 5.63
C THR A 36 -23.70 -2.26 4.54
N ASN A 37 -23.34 -3.40 3.92
CA ASN A 37 -24.03 -4.02 2.78
C ASN A 37 -24.28 -3.05 1.61
N THR A 38 -23.56 -1.93 1.59
CA THR A 38 -23.69 -0.91 0.55
C THR A 38 -22.77 -1.31 -0.58
N ARG A 39 -23.24 -1.22 -1.83
CA ARG A 39 -22.41 -1.59 -2.97
C ARG A 39 -21.26 -0.57 -3.07
N PRO A 40 -19.99 -1.00 -2.93
CA PRO A 40 -18.87 -0.08 -3.01
C PRO A 40 -18.82 0.54 -4.40
N GLU A 41 -18.51 1.83 -4.46
CA GLU A 41 -18.46 2.63 -5.68
C GLU A 41 -17.48 2.04 -6.71
N ASN A 42 -16.40 1.41 -6.23
CA ASN A 42 -15.47 0.66 -7.06
C ASN A 42 -15.09 -0.68 -6.40
N PRO A 43 -15.72 -1.81 -6.79
CA PRO A 43 -15.44 -3.12 -6.19
C PRO A 43 -13.98 -3.58 -6.38
N GLY A 44 -13.28 -3.05 -7.40
CA GLY A 44 -11.87 -3.33 -7.65
C GLY A 44 -10.90 -2.58 -6.74
N LYS A 45 -11.35 -1.51 -6.06
CA LYS A 45 -10.50 -0.61 -5.27
C LYS A 45 -9.85 -1.32 -4.09
N ALA A 46 -10.61 -2.08 -3.31
CA ALA A 46 -10.06 -2.86 -2.21
C ALA A 46 -8.98 -3.86 -2.67
N ARG A 47 -9.16 -4.51 -3.82
CA ARG A 47 -8.15 -5.41 -4.41
C ARG A 47 -6.89 -4.65 -4.84
N LEU A 48 -7.05 -3.46 -5.42
CA LEU A 48 -5.93 -2.60 -5.81
C LEU A 48 -5.13 -2.14 -4.60
N LEU A 49 -5.80 -1.67 -3.54
CA LEU A 49 -5.17 -1.23 -2.29
C LEU A 49 -4.35 -2.36 -1.65
N ARG A 50 -4.91 -3.58 -1.55
CA ARG A 50 -4.16 -4.76 -1.05
C ARG A 50 -2.91 -5.05 -1.87
N ARG A 51 -2.99 -4.97 -3.21
CA ARG A 51 -1.83 -5.16 -4.09
C ARG A 51 -0.78 -4.07 -3.91
N GLN A 52 -1.18 -2.82 -3.70
CA GLN A 52 -0.25 -1.71 -3.46
C GLN A 52 0.47 -1.88 -2.12
N ILE A 53 -0.24 -2.28 -1.06
CA ILE A 53 0.36 -2.59 0.25
C ILE A 53 1.39 -3.71 0.12
N ALA A 54 1.02 -4.82 -0.56
CA ALA A 54 1.93 -5.94 -0.78
C ALA A 54 3.22 -5.52 -1.50
N ARG A 55 3.11 -4.68 -2.55
CA ARG A 55 4.29 -4.16 -3.27
C ARG A 55 5.20 -3.30 -2.38
N ILE A 56 4.62 -2.43 -1.56
CA ILE A 56 5.41 -1.61 -0.62
C ILE A 56 6.16 -2.50 0.37
N LEU A 57 5.49 -3.53 0.91
CA LEU A 57 6.14 -4.49 1.81
C LEU A 57 7.29 -5.24 1.12
N THR A 58 7.10 -5.66 -0.14
CA THR A 58 8.17 -6.29 -0.92
C THR A 58 9.37 -5.36 -1.10
N PHE A 59 9.14 -4.09 -1.47
CA PHE A 59 10.24 -3.14 -1.65
C PHE A 59 10.92 -2.79 -0.33
N LYS A 60 10.17 -2.63 0.75
CA LYS A 60 10.73 -2.41 2.08
C LYS A 60 11.66 -3.56 2.48
N ARG A 61 11.20 -4.81 2.33
CA ARG A 61 12.03 -5.99 2.61
C ARG A 61 13.26 -6.06 1.70
N GLN A 62 13.14 -5.70 0.43
CA GLN A 62 14.30 -5.62 -0.49
C GLN A 62 15.34 -4.60 0.00
N LYS A 63 14.92 -3.45 0.53
CA LYS A 63 15.83 -2.45 1.11
C LYS A 63 16.49 -2.93 2.40
N GLU A 64 15.73 -3.58 3.28
CA GLU A 64 16.25 -4.22 4.50
C GLU A 64 17.31 -5.28 4.15
N THR A 65 17.03 -6.18 3.20
CA THR A 65 17.99 -7.22 2.79
C THR A 65 19.24 -6.68 2.08
N LYS A 66 19.17 -5.48 1.50
CA LYS A 66 20.31 -4.83 0.85
C LYS A 66 21.21 -4.07 1.82
N GLY A 67 20.89 -4.05 3.12
CA GLY A 67 21.68 -3.34 4.13
C GLY A 67 21.53 -1.81 4.07
N GLU A 68 20.55 -1.29 3.33
CA GLU A 68 20.23 0.17 3.32
C GLU A 68 19.55 0.61 4.62
N VAL A 69 19.07 -0.34 5.42
CA VAL A 69 18.48 -0.10 6.74
C VAL A 69 19.39 -0.78 7.75
N SER A 70 20.20 0.01 8.45
CA SER A 70 20.99 -0.48 9.57
C SER A 70 20.05 -1.13 10.61
N PRO A 71 20.42 -2.28 11.21
CA PRO A 71 19.67 -2.89 12.31
C PRO A 71 19.43 -1.93 13.48
#